data_AF-A0A6J8EX66-F1
#
_entry.id   AF-A0A6J8EX66-F1
#
_cell.length_a   1.000
_cell.length_b   1.000
_cell.length_c   1.000
_cell.angle_alpha   90.00
_cell.angle_beta   90.00
_cell.angle_gamma   90.00
#
_symmetry.space_group_name_H-M   'P 1'
#
loop_
_entity.id
_entity.type
_entity.pdbx_description
1 polymer ?
#
loop_
_entity_poly.entity_id
_entity_poly.type
_entity_poly.pdbx_seq_one_letter_code
_entity_poly.pdbx_strand_id
1 'polypeptide(L)'
;MYALKKKQHGVFVGVDNRGKTPSVNNTPEIDRHFIRKHIKSFLTVLSHYTRKDSNRQYLSANLSLKKMFYLYEELCMKKRKKLCKINIYREIFCTEYNLALHRPKKAQCSICTVYYEKKQQGELDDDDEEQFVRHQRNKESSRGQKSKDKQRAKTDKSFVVSTFNLEAVLPNSCSMVGDLYSKRCMSTYNLSFYSLGDGKGTCYLWDEVNGGRGSNEIGSCILMHINSVAEKNSHLKEITFYSDTCGGQNRNQYVASAMLYAFNQHKSIEIINHKFFERGHSEMEADSIHSAVERAKKNTQKLSLTVGYSCFNGQKEEPLRSNSNEFSGLL
;
A
#
# COMPACT_ATOMS: atom_id res chain seq x y z
N MET A 1 14.19 33.64 52.75
CA MET A 1 13.82 33.61 54.18
C MET A 1 12.45 34.30 54.31
N TYR A 2 11.35 33.55 54.39
CA TYR A 2 10.01 34.12 54.62
C TYR A 2 9.36 33.34 55.77
N ALA A 3 9.56 33.84 56.99
CA ALA A 3 8.89 33.30 58.17
C ALA A 3 7.46 33.83 58.24
N LEU A 4 6.47 32.93 58.29
CA LEU A 4 5.06 33.26 58.48
C LEU A 4 4.84 33.71 59.94
N LYS A 5 4.46 34.98 60.14
CA LYS A 5 3.98 35.46 61.45
C LYS A 5 2.62 34.83 61.75
N LYS A 6 2.56 33.95 62.75
CA LYS A 6 1.30 33.45 63.33
C LYS A 6 0.68 34.49 64.26
N LYS A 7 -0.63 34.70 64.16
CA LYS A 7 -1.45 35.34 65.21
C LYS A 7 -2.41 34.33 65.87
N GLN A 8 -2.94 34.74 67.01
CA GLN A 8 -3.38 33.97 68.16
C GLN A 8 -4.48 32.89 67.97
N HIS A 9 -5.07 32.68 66.79
CA HIS A 9 -6.21 31.76 66.60
C HIS A 9 -6.05 30.75 65.46
N GLY A 10 -4.82 30.50 64.98
CA GLY A 10 -4.52 29.32 64.14
C GLY A 10 -5.10 29.28 62.72
N VAL A 11 -5.98 30.21 62.34
CA VAL A 11 -6.56 30.27 60.98
C VAL A 11 -5.76 31.21 60.09
N PHE A 12 -5.29 30.70 58.95
CA PHE A 12 -4.60 31.46 57.91
C PHE A 12 -5.63 32.18 57.03
N VAL A 13 -5.67 33.51 57.09
CA VAL A 13 -6.51 34.37 56.22
C VAL A 13 -5.62 35.10 55.22
N GLY A 14 -4.82 34.33 54.48
CA GLY A 14 -3.99 34.83 53.38
C GLY A 14 -4.30 34.04 52.11
N VAL A 15 -4.04 34.63 50.96
CA VAL A 15 -4.10 33.89 49.69
C VAL A 15 -2.85 33.01 49.61
N ASP A 16 -3.01 31.69 49.54
CA ASP A 16 -1.89 30.78 49.31
C ASP A 16 -1.31 31.04 47.92
N ASN A 17 -0.02 31.42 47.89
CA ASN A 17 0.73 31.74 46.68
C ASN A 17 1.80 30.69 46.37
N ARG A 18 1.82 29.55 47.08
CA ARG A 18 2.67 28.41 46.73
C ARG A 18 2.24 27.85 45.37
N GLY A 19 3.20 27.56 44.49
CA GLY A 19 2.93 27.01 43.15
C GLY A 19 2.45 28.01 42.10
N LYS A 20 2.27 29.30 42.43
CA LYS A 20 1.86 30.35 41.47
C LYS A 20 3.02 31.04 40.74
N THR A 21 4.26 30.68 41.05
CA THR A 21 5.41 31.10 40.24
C THR A 21 5.44 30.31 38.94
N PRO A 22 5.47 30.97 37.76
CA PRO A 22 5.61 30.26 36.50
C PRO A 22 6.87 29.40 36.55
N SER A 23 6.73 28.13 36.15
CA SER A 23 7.83 27.18 36.09
C SER A 23 9.01 27.78 35.34
N VAL A 24 10.18 27.84 35.98
CA VAL A 24 11.44 28.33 35.39
C VAL A 24 11.83 27.54 34.14
N ASN A 25 11.31 26.31 34.00
CA ASN A 25 11.55 25.43 32.86
C ASN A 25 10.55 25.61 31.71
N ASN A 26 9.57 26.51 31.83
CA ASN A 26 8.63 26.74 30.75
C ASN A 26 9.28 27.59 29.65
N THR A 27 9.17 27.12 28.41
CA THR A 27 9.72 27.85 27.27
C THR A 27 8.94 29.16 27.08
N PRO A 28 9.61 30.32 26.95
CA PRO A 28 8.95 31.61 26.81
C PRO A 28 7.92 31.60 25.67
N GLU A 29 6.77 32.24 25.90
CA GLU A 29 5.68 32.29 24.93
C GLU A 29 6.10 32.94 23.60
N ILE A 30 7.08 33.85 23.66
CA ILE A 30 7.70 34.48 22.49
C ILE A 30 8.38 33.45 21.58
N ASP A 31 9.03 32.45 22.17
CA ASP A 31 9.72 31.39 21.44
C ASP A 31 8.71 30.38 20.87
N ARG A 32 7.67 30.04 21.64
CA ARG A 32 6.53 29.22 21.17
C ARG A 32 5.82 29.88 19.99
N HIS A 33 5.55 31.18 20.05
CA HIS A 33 4.96 31.94 18.95
C HIS A 33 5.83 31.93 17.69
N PHE A 34 7.15 31.98 17.86
CA PHE A 34 8.08 31.91 16.73
C PHE A 34 8.05 30.54 16.04
N ILE A 35 7.95 29.45 16.81
CA ILE A 35 7.74 28.08 16.28
C ILE A 35 6.42 28.00 15.51
N ARG A 36 5.32 28.53 16.06
CA ARG A 36 4.01 28.57 15.39
C ARG A 36 4.07 29.30 14.04
N LYS A 37 4.76 30.45 14.00
CA LYS A 37 4.94 31.22 12.77
C LYS A 37 5.72 30.43 11.71
N HIS A 38 6.75 29.69 12.14
CA HIS A 38 7.52 28.82 11.25
C HIS A 38 6.70 27.61 10.77
N ILE A 39 5.89 26.97 11.62
CA ILE A 39 5.01 25.88 11.19
C ILE A 39 3.96 26.38 10.18
N LYS A 40 3.40 27.58 10.39
CA LYS A 40 2.44 28.21 9.47
C LYS A 40 3.04 28.67 8.14
N SER A 41 4.37 28.80 8.02
CA SER A 41 4.98 29.19 6.75
C SER A 41 5.06 28.05 5.72
N PHE A 42 4.79 26.81 6.11
CA PHE A 42 4.74 25.70 5.17
C PHE A 42 3.38 25.62 4.47
N LEU A 43 3.41 25.43 3.15
CA LEU A 43 2.20 25.21 2.36
C LEU A 43 1.52 23.90 2.77
N THR A 44 0.22 24.00 3.06
CA THR A 44 -0.64 22.87 3.41
C THR A 44 -1.58 22.56 2.26
N VAL A 45 -1.70 21.28 1.94
CA VAL A 45 -2.66 20.77 0.96
C VAL A 45 -3.87 20.20 1.71
N LEU A 46 -5.08 20.56 1.28
CA LEU A 46 -6.30 19.92 1.75
C LEU A 46 -6.37 18.51 1.17
N SER A 47 -6.67 17.50 1.99
CA SER A 47 -6.90 16.15 1.46
C SER A 47 -8.19 16.12 0.66
N HIS A 48 -8.07 16.31 -0.65
CA HIS A 48 -9.19 16.28 -1.58
C HIS A 48 -9.98 14.94 -1.50
N TYR A 49 -9.33 13.86 -1.05
CA TYR A 49 -9.86 12.49 -1.12
C TYR A 49 -10.47 11.96 0.19
N THR A 50 -10.28 12.62 1.34
CA THR A 50 -10.80 12.14 2.65
C THR A 50 -11.82 13.11 3.23
N ARG A 51 -12.81 13.52 2.43
CA ARG A 51 -13.87 14.43 2.88
C ARG A 51 -14.97 13.77 3.72
N LYS A 52 -15.04 12.44 3.79
CA LYS A 52 -16.04 11.76 4.64
C LYS A 52 -15.64 11.68 6.11
N ASP A 53 -14.35 11.64 6.45
CA ASP A 53 -13.91 11.23 7.79
C ASP A 53 -12.95 12.19 8.53
N SER A 54 -12.43 13.28 7.93
CA SER A 54 -11.62 14.26 8.71
C SER A 54 -11.41 15.64 8.05
N ASN A 55 -11.41 16.71 8.86
CA ASN A 55 -10.96 18.07 8.49
C ASN A 55 -9.42 18.26 8.60
N ARG A 56 -8.64 17.21 8.34
CA ARG A 56 -7.19 17.21 8.55
C ARG A 56 -6.45 17.83 7.36
N GLN A 57 -5.45 18.67 7.64
CA GLN A 57 -4.60 19.30 6.64
C GLN A 57 -3.27 18.54 6.50
N TYR A 58 -2.68 18.52 5.30
CA TYR A 58 -1.47 17.74 5.02
C TYR A 58 -0.32 18.61 4.53
N LEU A 59 0.87 18.40 5.07
CA LEU A 59 2.11 19.03 4.61
C LEU A 59 2.78 18.17 3.52
N SER A 60 3.43 18.79 2.54
CA SER A 60 4.09 18.10 1.41
C SER A 60 4.85 16.81 1.79
N ALA A 61 4.80 15.78 0.94
CA ALA A 61 5.46 14.49 1.18
C ALA A 61 6.98 14.58 1.35
N ASN A 62 7.58 15.67 0.86
CA ASN A 62 9.01 15.90 0.99
C ASN A 62 9.38 16.47 2.36
N LEU A 63 8.41 16.95 3.13
CA LEU A 63 8.57 17.47 4.49
C LEU A 63 8.42 16.33 5.50
N SER A 64 9.27 16.36 6.52
CA SER A 64 9.15 15.54 7.72
C SER A 64 9.34 16.43 8.93
N LEU A 65 8.85 16.01 10.10
CA LEU A 65 9.03 16.80 11.33
C LEU A 65 10.51 17.09 11.60
N LYS A 66 11.40 16.13 11.32
CA LYS A 66 12.85 16.32 11.41
C LYS A 66 13.35 17.37 10.41
N LYS A 67 12.93 17.31 9.14
CA LYS A 67 13.29 18.31 8.11
C LYS A 67 12.76 19.70 8.46
N MET A 68 11.52 19.81 8.94
CA MET A 68 10.95 21.07 9.39
C MET A 68 11.71 21.64 10.58
N PHE A 69 12.19 20.79 11.49
CA PHE A 69 13.03 21.22 12.59
C PHE A 69 14.41 21.70 12.11
N TYR A 70 15.05 21.02 11.15
CA TYR A 70 16.30 21.50 10.54
C TYR A 70 16.13 22.88 9.89
N LEU A 71 15.04 23.11 9.16
CA LEU A 71 14.74 24.43 8.56
C LEU A 71 14.50 25.50 9.64
N TYR A 72 13.91 25.11 10.77
CA TYR A 72 13.75 25.99 11.92
C TYR A 72 15.09 26.34 12.57
N GLU A 73 16.02 25.38 12.68
CA GLU A 73 17.39 25.61 13.17
C GLU A 73 18.12 26.63 12.29
N GLU A 74 18.10 26.44 10.97
CA GLU A 74 18.69 27.40 10.02
C GLU A 74 18.07 28.80 10.14
N LEU A 75 16.75 28.88 10.31
CA LEU A 75 16.03 30.14 10.46
C LEU A 75 16.36 30.83 11.80
N CYS A 76 16.57 30.07 12.88
CA CYS A 76 17.04 30.59 14.16
C CYS A 76 18.46 31.14 14.06
N MET A 77 19.37 30.43 13.36
CA MET A 77 20.73 30.89 13.11
C MET A 77 20.74 32.21 12.30
N LYS A 78 19.97 32.28 11.22
CA LYS A 78 19.87 33.49 10.38
C LYS A 78 19.31 34.69 11.13
N LYS A 79 18.33 34.48 12.03
CA LYS A 79 17.67 35.54 12.81
C LYS A 79 18.29 35.78 14.18
N ARG A 80 19.43 35.14 14.50
CA ARG A 80 20.12 35.19 15.81
C ARG A 80 19.17 34.94 16.99
N LYS A 81 18.27 33.97 16.86
CA LYS A 81 17.32 33.59 17.91
C LYS A 81 17.76 32.33 18.64
N LYS A 82 17.35 32.21 19.90
CA LYS A 82 17.60 31.03 20.74
C LYS A 82 16.88 29.81 20.16
N LEU A 83 17.63 28.73 19.96
CA LEU A 83 17.08 27.47 19.46
C LEU A 83 16.30 26.74 20.56
N CYS A 84 15.06 26.37 20.27
CA CYS A 84 14.25 25.51 21.12
C CYS A 84 14.50 24.03 20.82
N LYS A 85 14.34 23.15 21.83
CA LYS A 85 14.50 21.71 21.68
C LYS A 85 13.44 21.12 20.74
N ILE A 86 13.81 20.09 19.97
CA ILE A 86 12.90 19.37 19.06
C ILE A 86 11.63 18.85 19.75
N ASN A 87 11.68 18.51 21.03
CA ASN A 87 10.52 18.05 21.79
C ASN A 87 9.44 19.13 21.91
N ILE A 88 9.82 20.39 22.14
CA ILE A 88 8.88 21.53 22.22
C ILE A 88 8.29 21.80 20.83
N TYR A 89 9.12 21.72 19.78
CA TYR A 89 8.67 21.85 18.40
C TYR A 89 7.64 20.76 18.04
N ARG A 90 7.91 19.51 18.43
CA ARG A 90 7.01 18.36 18.24
C ARG A 90 5.72 18.50 19.03
N GLU A 91 5.79 18.94 20.27
CA GLU A 91 4.63 19.20 21.12
C GLU A 91 3.70 20.19 20.42
N ILE A 92 4.21 21.39 20.09
CA ILE A 92 3.44 22.43 19.39
C ILE A 92 2.84 21.90 18.08
N PHE A 93 3.63 21.18 17.28
CA PHE A 93 3.15 20.59 16.03
C PHE A 93 2.02 19.57 16.23
N CYS A 94 2.10 18.73 17.25
CA CYS A 94 1.13 17.65 17.49
C CYS A 94 -0.12 18.09 18.26
N THR A 95 -0.01 19.10 19.15
CA THR A 95 -1.12 19.51 20.03
C THR A 95 -1.91 20.69 19.47
N GLU A 96 -1.27 21.60 18.75
CA GLU A 96 -1.91 22.84 18.30
C GLU A 96 -2.36 22.81 16.83
N TYR A 97 -1.90 21.83 16.06
CA TYR A 97 -2.20 21.72 14.64
C TYR A 97 -2.80 20.35 14.30
N ASN A 98 -3.92 20.35 13.59
CA ASN A 98 -4.44 19.14 12.92
C ASN A 98 -3.71 18.92 11.58
N LEU A 99 -2.37 18.90 11.63
CA LEU A 99 -1.48 18.72 10.48
C LEU A 99 -0.88 17.32 10.50
N ALA A 100 -0.94 16.63 9.37
CA ALA A 100 -0.22 15.38 9.16
C ALA A 100 0.81 15.53 8.04
N LEU A 101 1.92 14.82 8.15
CA LEU A 101 2.86 14.68 7.05
C LEU A 101 2.17 13.88 5.94
N HIS A 102 2.17 14.40 4.71
CA HIS A 102 1.58 13.73 3.56
C HIS A 102 2.29 12.39 3.37
N ARG A 103 1.54 11.31 3.56
CA ARG A 103 1.97 9.96 3.14
C ARG A 103 1.64 9.84 1.65
N PRO A 104 2.63 9.68 0.76
CA PRO A 104 2.32 9.55 -0.64
C PRO A 104 1.67 8.20 -0.95
N LYS A 105 0.55 8.31 -1.69
CA LYS A 105 0.05 7.45 -2.78
C LYS A 105 -0.39 6.02 -2.45
N LYS A 106 -1.61 5.87 -1.92
CA LYS A 106 -2.49 4.79 -2.42
C LYS A 106 -3.31 5.37 -3.57
N ALA A 107 -3.09 4.82 -4.77
CA ALA A 107 -3.86 4.99 -6.01
C ALA A 107 -4.50 6.37 -6.22
N GLN A 108 -3.70 7.38 -6.56
CA GLN A 108 -4.26 8.59 -7.18
C GLN A 108 -4.67 8.22 -8.61
N CYS A 109 -5.97 8.18 -8.87
CA CYS A 109 -6.48 8.02 -10.22
C CYS A 109 -6.02 9.23 -11.06
N SER A 110 -5.39 8.97 -12.20
CA SER A 110 -4.92 10.04 -13.10
C SER A 110 -6.08 10.92 -13.58
N ILE A 111 -7.21 10.31 -13.93
CA ILE A 111 -8.42 11.01 -14.38
C ILE A 111 -8.94 11.95 -13.28
N CYS A 112 -9.09 11.45 -12.05
CA CYS A 112 -9.50 12.31 -10.92
C CYS A 112 -8.50 13.42 -10.65
N THR A 113 -7.20 13.13 -10.76
CA THR A 113 -6.14 14.12 -10.47
C THR A 113 -6.20 15.27 -11.47
N VAL A 114 -6.26 14.95 -12.78
CA VAL A 114 -6.39 15.94 -13.86
C VAL A 114 -7.66 16.77 -13.69
N TYR A 115 -8.80 16.13 -13.42
CA TYR A 115 -10.06 16.84 -13.19
C TYR A 115 -9.96 17.85 -12.03
N TYR A 116 -9.39 17.45 -10.89
CA TYR A 116 -9.27 18.35 -9.74
C TYR A 116 -8.22 19.44 -9.92
N GLU A 117 -7.19 19.21 -10.73
CA GLU A 117 -6.20 20.22 -11.10
C GLU A 117 -6.83 21.29 -11.99
N LYS A 118 -7.51 20.89 -13.07
CA LYS A 118 -8.27 21.80 -13.95
C LYS A 118 -9.34 22.58 -13.18
N LYS A 119 -10.04 21.93 -12.26
CA LYS A 119 -11.04 22.56 -11.39
C LYS A 119 -10.47 23.68 -10.53
N GLN A 120 -9.24 23.53 -10.05
CA GLN A 120 -8.56 24.55 -9.25
C GLN A 120 -8.03 25.71 -10.10
N GLN A 121 -7.63 25.43 -11.33
CA GLN A 121 -7.16 26.42 -12.29
C GLN A 121 -8.30 27.20 -12.95
N GLY A 122 -9.54 26.71 -12.84
CA GLY A 122 -10.71 27.30 -13.51
C GLY A 122 -10.76 26.97 -15.00
N GLU A 123 -10.06 25.92 -15.42
CA GLU A 123 -9.89 25.48 -16.81
C GLU A 123 -10.73 24.22 -17.13
N LEU A 124 -11.82 23.99 -16.38
CA LEU A 124 -12.72 22.87 -16.66
C LEU A 124 -13.59 23.17 -17.88
N ASP A 125 -13.62 22.22 -18.81
CA ASP A 125 -14.60 22.18 -19.90
C ASP A 125 -15.74 21.19 -19.59
N ASP A 126 -16.81 21.24 -20.39
CA ASP A 126 -17.98 20.36 -20.22
C ASP A 126 -17.61 18.88 -20.48
N ASP A 127 -16.64 18.61 -21.36
CA ASP A 127 -16.16 17.27 -21.69
C ASP A 127 -15.42 16.63 -20.50
N ASP A 128 -14.64 17.40 -19.74
CA ASP A 128 -13.95 16.99 -18.52
C ASP A 128 -14.96 16.60 -17.44
N GLU A 129 -16.04 17.38 -17.29
CA GLU A 129 -17.11 17.09 -16.34
C GLU A 129 -17.84 15.81 -16.73
N GLU A 130 -18.21 15.64 -18.01
CA GLU A 130 -18.85 14.41 -18.50
C GLU A 130 -17.94 13.19 -18.29
N GLN A 131 -16.65 13.32 -18.65
CA GLN A 131 -15.66 12.25 -18.48
C GLN A 131 -15.54 11.86 -17.00
N PHE A 132 -15.47 12.85 -16.10
CA PHE A 132 -15.38 12.63 -14.66
C PHE A 132 -16.64 11.98 -14.09
N VAL A 133 -17.83 12.45 -14.47
CA VAL A 133 -19.11 11.86 -14.05
C VAL A 133 -19.22 10.41 -14.51
N ARG A 134 -18.86 10.11 -15.75
CA ARG A 134 -18.81 8.73 -16.28
C ARG A 134 -17.83 7.87 -15.52
N HIS A 135 -16.63 8.38 -15.26
CA HIS A 135 -15.59 7.69 -14.49
C HIS A 135 -16.05 7.34 -13.07
N GLN A 136 -16.70 8.28 -12.39
CA GLN A 136 -17.26 8.09 -11.05
C GLN A 136 -18.41 7.08 -11.05
N ARG A 137 -19.30 7.12 -12.05
CA ARG A 137 -20.37 6.15 -12.23
C ARG A 137 -19.82 4.73 -12.45
N ASN A 138 -18.79 4.56 -13.27
CA ASN A 138 -18.16 3.25 -13.49
C ASN A 138 -17.50 2.70 -12.23
N LYS A 139 -16.83 3.57 -11.46
CA LYS A 139 -16.27 3.24 -10.15
C LYS A 139 -17.34 2.73 -9.19
N GLU A 140 -18.47 3.43 -9.08
CA GLU A 140 -19.56 3.03 -8.20
C GLU A 140 -20.23 1.73 -8.67
N SER A 141 -20.46 1.59 -9.98
CA SER A 141 -21.01 0.39 -10.60
C SER A 141 -20.13 -0.84 -10.34
N SER A 142 -18.82 -0.75 -10.60
CA SER A 142 -17.88 -1.85 -10.39
C SER A 142 -17.78 -2.27 -8.91
N ARG A 143 -17.77 -1.32 -7.98
CA ARG A 143 -17.81 -1.59 -6.53
C ARG A 143 -19.13 -2.23 -6.09
N GLY A 144 -20.25 -1.72 -6.61
CA GLY A 144 -21.58 -2.23 -6.35
C GLY A 144 -21.73 -3.68 -6.81
N GLN A 145 -21.25 -4.00 -8.02
CA GLN A 145 -21.23 -5.37 -8.53
C GLN A 145 -20.34 -6.29 -7.69
N LYS A 146 -19.10 -5.88 -7.37
CA LYS A 146 -18.21 -6.68 -6.53
C LYS A 146 -18.85 -6.97 -5.16
N SER A 147 -19.52 -5.98 -4.57
CA SER A 147 -20.22 -6.15 -3.31
C SER A 147 -21.37 -7.15 -3.42
N LYS A 148 -22.16 -7.13 -4.50
CA LYS A 148 -23.23 -8.10 -4.74
C LYS A 148 -22.68 -9.52 -4.91
N ASP A 149 -21.65 -9.67 -5.74
CA ASP A 149 -21.00 -10.96 -5.97
C ASP A 149 -20.39 -11.51 -4.68
N LYS A 150 -19.75 -10.66 -3.86
CA LYS A 150 -19.22 -11.03 -2.54
C LYS A 150 -20.30 -11.56 -1.60
N GLN A 151 -21.49 -10.96 -1.59
CA GLN A 151 -22.59 -11.48 -0.75
C GLN A 151 -23.14 -12.79 -1.32
N ARG A 152 -23.28 -12.90 -2.64
CA ARG A 152 -23.71 -14.15 -3.30
C ARG A 152 -22.77 -15.31 -2.98
N ALA A 153 -21.45 -15.10 -3.05
CA ALA A 153 -20.46 -16.15 -2.79
C ALA A 153 -20.44 -16.65 -1.34
N LYS A 154 -21.03 -15.93 -0.39
CA LYS A 154 -21.19 -16.41 0.99
C LYS A 154 -22.37 -17.37 1.15
N THR A 155 -23.39 -17.23 0.30
CA THR A 155 -24.63 -18.02 0.40
C THR A 155 -24.67 -19.17 -0.61
N ASP A 156 -24.15 -18.95 -1.81
CA ASP A 156 -24.19 -19.88 -2.94
C ASP A 156 -22.87 -20.63 -3.09
N LYS A 157 -22.88 -21.92 -2.73
CA LYS A 157 -21.69 -22.79 -2.83
C LYS A 157 -21.29 -23.10 -4.28
N SER A 158 -22.18 -22.90 -5.25
CA SER A 158 -21.89 -23.13 -6.66
C SER A 158 -21.18 -21.94 -7.32
N PHE A 159 -21.07 -20.82 -6.61
CA PHE A 159 -20.51 -19.57 -7.10
C PHE A 159 -19.25 -19.18 -6.33
N VAL A 160 -18.14 -19.01 -7.05
CA VAL A 160 -16.88 -18.51 -6.47
C VAL A 160 -16.54 -17.16 -7.07
N VAL A 161 -16.19 -16.20 -6.22
CA VAL A 161 -15.66 -14.91 -6.66
C VAL A 161 -14.30 -14.63 -6.02
N SER A 162 -13.33 -14.31 -6.87
CA SER A 162 -11.96 -14.04 -6.46
C SER A 162 -11.45 -12.72 -7.05
N THR A 163 -10.76 -11.92 -6.25
CA THR A 163 -9.94 -10.82 -6.76
C THR A 163 -8.50 -11.29 -6.93
N PHE A 164 -7.79 -10.86 -7.97
CA PHE A 164 -6.37 -11.16 -8.09
C PHE A 164 -5.54 -9.94 -8.49
N ASN A 165 -4.32 -9.88 -7.99
CA ASN A 165 -3.38 -8.82 -8.31
C ASN A 165 -1.93 -9.33 -8.31
N LEU A 166 -1.11 -8.78 -9.19
CA LEU A 166 0.32 -9.07 -9.23
C LEU A 166 1.05 -8.11 -8.29
N GLU A 167 1.84 -8.66 -7.38
CA GLU A 167 2.65 -7.88 -6.45
C GLU A 167 3.78 -7.12 -7.17
N ALA A 168 4.25 -6.03 -6.55
CA ALA A 168 5.50 -5.41 -6.97
C ALA A 168 6.65 -6.44 -6.93
N VAL A 169 7.58 -6.34 -7.87
CA VAL A 169 8.70 -7.28 -8.01
C VAL A 169 9.43 -7.44 -6.67
N LEU A 170 9.57 -8.68 -6.22
CA LEU A 170 10.24 -9.02 -4.98
C LEU A 170 11.70 -9.36 -5.31
N PRO A 171 12.67 -8.48 -5.03
CA PRO A 171 14.08 -8.86 -5.17
C PRO A 171 14.43 -9.90 -4.11
N ASN A 172 15.09 -10.98 -4.52
CA ASN A 172 15.77 -11.90 -3.62
C ASN A 172 16.90 -11.16 -2.91
N SER A 173 17.19 -11.54 -1.67
CA SER A 173 18.10 -10.80 -0.79
C SER A 173 19.49 -10.61 -1.42
N CYS A 174 19.84 -9.37 -1.78
CA CYS A 174 21.22 -8.96 -2.03
C CYS A 174 21.91 -8.65 -0.71
N SER A 175 23.08 -9.26 -0.48
CA SER A 175 23.96 -8.93 0.64
C SER A 175 24.42 -7.46 0.53
N MET A 176 24.71 -6.82 1.66
CA MET A 176 25.21 -5.43 1.72
C MET A 176 26.72 -5.31 1.44
N VAL A 177 27.38 -6.37 0.97
CA VAL A 177 28.82 -6.32 0.66
C VAL A 177 29.02 -5.89 -0.80
N GLY A 178 29.93 -4.93 -1.00
CA GLY A 178 30.12 -4.17 -2.25
C GLY A 178 30.28 -5.02 -3.52
N ASP A 179 30.78 -6.25 -3.41
CA ASP A 179 31.00 -7.14 -4.57
C ASP A 179 29.74 -7.87 -5.07
N LEU A 180 28.64 -7.82 -4.32
CA LEU A 180 27.32 -8.30 -4.76
C LEU A 180 26.43 -7.19 -5.30
N TYR A 181 26.80 -5.92 -5.10
CA TYR A 181 26.07 -4.77 -5.65
C TYR A 181 26.12 -4.75 -7.19
N SER A 182 27.16 -5.34 -7.79
CA SER A 182 27.36 -5.46 -9.22
C SER A 182 26.71 -6.71 -9.85
N LYS A 183 26.14 -7.63 -9.06
CA LYS A 183 25.43 -8.81 -9.56
C LYS A 183 23.93 -8.61 -9.39
N ARG A 184 23.19 -8.56 -10.50
CA ARG A 184 21.73 -8.38 -10.51
C ARG A 184 21.06 -9.42 -9.60
N CYS A 185 20.33 -8.94 -8.60
CA CYS A 185 19.57 -9.82 -7.72
C CYS A 185 18.39 -10.44 -8.48
N MET A 186 18.22 -11.76 -8.34
CA MET A 186 17.14 -12.52 -8.97
C MET A 186 15.78 -12.00 -8.49
N SER A 187 14.84 -11.86 -9.42
CA SER A 187 13.49 -11.39 -9.12
C SER A 187 12.56 -12.57 -8.85
N THR A 188 11.74 -12.45 -7.81
CA THR A 188 10.58 -13.30 -7.57
C THR A 188 9.31 -12.50 -7.80
N TYR A 189 8.35 -13.15 -8.44
CA TYR A 189 7.03 -12.60 -8.75
C TYR A 189 5.98 -13.35 -7.92
N ASN A 190 4.92 -12.63 -7.56
CA ASN A 190 3.83 -13.18 -6.75
C ASN A 190 2.49 -12.70 -7.31
N LEU A 191 1.69 -13.62 -7.83
CA LEU A 191 0.30 -13.36 -8.20
C LEU A 191 -0.62 -13.87 -7.09
N SER A 192 -1.30 -12.96 -6.42
CA SER A 192 -2.15 -13.30 -5.28
C SER A 192 -3.62 -13.29 -5.67
N PHE A 193 -4.31 -14.40 -5.42
CA PHE A 193 -5.76 -14.52 -5.49
C PHE A 193 -6.36 -14.44 -4.09
N TYR A 194 -7.52 -13.81 -3.97
CA TYR A 194 -8.28 -13.72 -2.72
C TYR A 194 -9.74 -14.08 -2.99
N SER A 195 -10.20 -15.20 -2.41
CA SER A 195 -11.60 -15.63 -2.45
C SER A 195 -12.43 -14.73 -1.54
N LEU A 196 -13.40 -14.01 -2.12
CA LEU A 196 -14.25 -13.06 -1.38
C LEU A 196 -15.33 -13.76 -0.53
N GLY A 197 -15.71 -14.99 -0.89
CA GLY A 197 -16.65 -15.81 -0.14
C GLY A 197 -16.03 -16.39 1.13
N ASP A 198 -14.87 -17.05 0.98
CA ASP A 198 -14.21 -17.79 2.07
C ASP A 198 -13.21 -16.94 2.87
N GLY A 199 -12.80 -15.78 2.34
CA GLY A 199 -11.76 -14.95 2.92
C GLY A 199 -10.34 -15.56 2.85
N LYS A 200 -10.13 -16.53 1.95
CA LYS A 200 -8.86 -17.25 1.78
C LYS A 200 -8.01 -16.63 0.67
N GLY A 201 -6.72 -16.47 0.94
CA GLY A 201 -5.72 -16.01 -0.04
C GLY A 201 -4.87 -17.17 -0.56
N THR A 202 -4.56 -17.15 -1.85
CA THR A 202 -3.64 -18.09 -2.51
C THR A 202 -2.58 -17.28 -3.27
N CYS A 203 -1.30 -17.56 -3.01
CA CYS A 203 -0.18 -16.95 -3.72
C CYS A 203 0.42 -17.93 -4.72
N TYR A 204 0.59 -17.49 -5.96
CA TYR A 204 1.36 -18.20 -6.98
C TYR A 204 2.69 -17.48 -7.12
N LEU A 205 3.77 -18.13 -6.68
CA LEU A 205 5.12 -17.59 -6.75
C LEU A 205 5.93 -18.28 -7.83
N TRP A 206 6.71 -17.48 -8.55
CA TRP A 206 7.73 -17.98 -9.49
C TRP A 206 8.86 -16.96 -9.56
N ASP A 207 10.04 -17.41 -10.01
CA ASP A 207 11.20 -16.54 -10.20
C ASP A 207 11.47 -16.25 -11.69
N GLU A 208 12.39 -15.32 -11.93
CA GLU A 208 12.84 -14.90 -13.26
C GLU A 208 13.43 -16.03 -14.11
N VAL A 209 13.83 -17.16 -13.51
CA VAL A 209 14.33 -18.34 -14.24
C VAL A 209 13.16 -19.17 -14.79
N ASN A 210 12.07 -19.25 -14.03
CA ASN A 210 10.90 -20.03 -14.38
C ASN A 210 9.91 -19.30 -15.31
N GLY A 211 9.93 -17.96 -15.35
CA GLY A 211 9.04 -17.20 -16.23
C GLY A 211 9.17 -15.70 -16.12
N GLY A 212 8.55 -15.00 -17.08
CA GLY A 212 8.45 -13.55 -17.09
C GLY A 212 7.35 -13.03 -16.16
N ARG A 213 6.86 -11.82 -16.43
CA ARG A 213 5.72 -11.20 -15.72
C ARG A 213 4.60 -10.81 -16.67
N GLY A 214 4.52 -11.52 -17.79
CA GLY A 214 3.64 -11.24 -18.90
C GLY A 214 2.31 -11.97 -18.77
N SER A 215 1.47 -11.77 -19.78
CA SER A 215 0.13 -12.37 -19.84
C SER A 215 0.13 -13.90 -19.83
N ASN A 216 1.19 -14.55 -20.33
CA ASN A 216 1.28 -16.01 -20.35
C ASN A 216 1.43 -16.58 -18.95
N GLU A 217 2.32 -16.03 -18.12
CA GLU A 217 2.49 -16.47 -16.73
C GLU A 217 1.22 -16.19 -15.91
N ILE A 218 0.58 -15.05 -16.14
CA ILE A 218 -0.73 -14.73 -15.53
C ILE A 218 -1.78 -15.78 -15.95
N GLY A 219 -1.86 -16.10 -17.24
CA GLY A 219 -2.75 -17.13 -17.77
C GLY A 219 -2.51 -18.50 -17.12
N SER A 220 -1.26 -18.94 -17.02
CA SER A 220 -0.90 -20.19 -16.33
C SER A 220 -1.35 -20.19 -14.87
N CYS A 221 -1.15 -19.09 -14.13
CA CYS A 221 -1.61 -19.00 -12.75
C CYS A 221 -3.14 -19.03 -12.63
N ILE A 222 -3.86 -18.38 -13.56
CA ILE A 222 -5.33 -18.44 -13.63
C ILE A 222 -5.81 -19.87 -13.87
N LEU A 223 -5.18 -20.60 -14.81
CA LEU A 223 -5.48 -22.01 -15.07
C LEU A 223 -5.28 -22.87 -13.81
N MET A 224 -4.11 -22.73 -13.16
CA MET A 224 -3.82 -23.43 -11.91
C MET A 224 -4.84 -23.10 -10.81
N HIS A 225 -5.29 -21.85 -10.74
CA HIS A 225 -6.30 -21.43 -9.79
C HIS A 225 -7.67 -22.04 -10.07
N ILE A 226 -8.14 -22.00 -11.31
CA ILE A 226 -9.41 -22.61 -11.70
C ILE A 226 -9.40 -24.12 -11.41
N ASN A 227 -8.32 -24.81 -11.80
CA ASN A 227 -8.17 -26.25 -11.52
C ASN A 227 -8.25 -26.53 -10.02
N SER A 228 -7.47 -25.79 -9.20
CA SER A 228 -7.50 -25.99 -7.75
C SER A 228 -8.87 -25.70 -7.12
N VAL A 229 -9.61 -24.72 -7.64
CA VAL A 229 -10.95 -24.39 -7.11
C VAL A 229 -11.96 -25.45 -7.53
N ALA A 230 -11.92 -25.92 -8.78
CA ALA A 230 -12.80 -26.97 -9.29
C ALA A 230 -12.60 -28.30 -8.55
N GLU A 231 -11.34 -28.69 -8.29
CA GLU A 231 -11.01 -29.90 -7.52
C GLU A 231 -11.55 -29.85 -6.08
N LYS A 232 -11.53 -28.67 -5.46
CA LYS A 232 -11.97 -28.47 -4.07
C LYS A 232 -13.48 -28.28 -3.93
N ASN A 233 -14.18 -27.94 -5.01
CA ASN A 233 -15.60 -27.63 -5.00
C ASN A 233 -16.35 -28.39 -6.10
N SER A 234 -16.86 -29.55 -5.76
CA SER A 234 -17.65 -30.42 -6.65
C SER A 234 -18.97 -29.80 -7.14
N HIS A 235 -19.46 -28.72 -6.50
CA HIS A 235 -20.70 -28.05 -6.87
C HIS A 235 -20.46 -26.77 -7.68
N LEU A 236 -19.20 -26.47 -8.02
CA LEU A 236 -18.85 -25.27 -8.74
C LEU A 236 -19.49 -25.23 -10.12
N LYS A 237 -20.25 -24.16 -10.38
CA LYS A 237 -20.88 -23.86 -11.68
C LYS A 237 -20.41 -22.53 -12.26
N GLU A 238 -20.09 -21.56 -11.42
CA GLU A 238 -19.73 -20.22 -11.88
C GLU A 238 -18.52 -19.68 -11.11
N ILE A 239 -17.54 -19.18 -11.87
CA ILE A 239 -16.39 -18.45 -11.31
C ILE A 239 -16.41 -17.01 -11.82
N THR A 240 -16.21 -16.04 -10.93
CA THR A 240 -15.99 -14.64 -11.30
C THR A 240 -14.64 -14.14 -10.77
N PHE A 241 -13.85 -13.57 -11.68
CA PHE A 241 -12.60 -12.90 -11.36
C PHE A 241 -12.72 -11.39 -11.44
N TYR A 242 -12.09 -10.70 -10.49
CA TYR A 242 -11.91 -9.26 -10.51
C TYR A 242 -10.42 -8.91 -10.55
N SER A 243 -10.00 -8.12 -11.55
CA SER A 243 -8.60 -7.66 -11.66
C SER A 243 -8.50 -6.21 -12.15
N ASP A 244 -7.29 -5.66 -12.13
CA ASP A 244 -7.00 -4.41 -12.82
C ASP A 244 -7.10 -4.55 -14.35
N THR A 245 -7.09 -3.41 -15.05
CA THR A 245 -7.16 -3.36 -16.52
C THR A 245 -5.78 -3.37 -17.20
N CYS A 246 -4.73 -3.91 -16.56
CA CYS A 246 -3.39 -3.91 -17.14
C CYS A 246 -3.40 -4.70 -18.47
N GLY A 247 -3.19 -4.02 -19.60
CA GLY A 247 -3.29 -4.64 -20.92
C GLY A 247 -2.24 -5.72 -21.14
N GLY A 248 -0.98 -5.46 -20.76
CA GLY A 248 0.11 -6.42 -20.92
C GLY A 248 0.01 -7.66 -20.02
N GLN A 249 -0.86 -7.65 -19.01
CA GLN A 249 -0.94 -8.72 -18.00
C GLN A 249 -2.32 -9.35 -17.95
N ASN A 250 -3.38 -8.57 -17.72
CA ASN A 250 -4.71 -9.08 -17.37
C ASN A 250 -5.75 -8.90 -18.48
N ARG A 251 -5.80 -7.73 -19.14
CA ARG A 251 -6.82 -7.40 -20.15
C ARG A 251 -6.27 -7.60 -21.57
N ASN A 252 -6.07 -8.85 -21.96
CA ASN A 252 -5.58 -9.24 -23.29
C ASN A 252 -6.13 -10.59 -23.74
N GLN A 253 -5.88 -10.91 -25.01
CA GLN A 253 -6.31 -12.15 -25.65
C GLN A 253 -5.70 -13.40 -25.03
N TYR A 254 -4.47 -13.36 -24.49
CA TYR A 254 -3.82 -14.54 -23.93
C TYR A 254 -4.50 -15.01 -22.65
N VAL A 255 -4.84 -14.08 -21.76
CA VAL A 255 -5.62 -14.38 -20.54
C VAL A 255 -7.03 -14.88 -20.90
N ALA A 256 -7.68 -14.25 -21.89
CA ALA A 256 -8.98 -14.72 -22.36
C ALA A 256 -8.93 -16.14 -22.93
N SER A 257 -7.91 -16.44 -23.75
CA SER A 257 -7.68 -17.79 -24.29
C SER A 257 -7.39 -18.82 -23.21
N ALA A 258 -6.63 -18.44 -22.16
CA ALA A 258 -6.40 -19.32 -21.01
C ALA A 258 -7.71 -19.63 -20.27
N MET A 259 -8.55 -18.64 -20.01
CA MET A 259 -9.86 -18.88 -19.39
C MET A 259 -10.77 -19.74 -20.26
N LEU A 260 -10.78 -19.52 -21.58
CA LEU A 260 -11.54 -20.36 -22.52
C LEU A 260 -11.03 -21.80 -22.54
N TYR A 261 -9.71 -22.00 -22.48
CA TYR A 261 -9.13 -23.33 -22.34
C TYR A 261 -9.60 -24.01 -21.05
N ALA A 262 -9.50 -23.34 -19.90
CA ALA A 262 -10.01 -23.87 -18.63
C ALA A 262 -11.49 -24.21 -18.67
N PHE A 263 -12.31 -23.35 -19.29
CA PHE A 263 -13.74 -23.60 -19.47
C PHE A 263 -14.00 -24.92 -20.19
N ASN A 264 -13.26 -25.20 -21.26
CA ASN A 264 -13.40 -26.45 -22.01
C ASN A 264 -12.90 -27.70 -21.25
N GLN A 265 -12.02 -27.54 -20.27
CA GLN A 265 -11.52 -28.66 -19.45
C GLN A 265 -12.51 -29.06 -18.35
N HIS A 266 -13.29 -28.12 -17.82
CA HIS A 266 -14.16 -28.35 -16.66
C HIS A 266 -15.64 -28.33 -17.04
N LYS A 267 -16.20 -29.52 -17.34
CA LYS A 267 -17.60 -29.67 -17.76
C LYS A 267 -18.65 -29.21 -16.72
N SER A 268 -18.27 -29.12 -15.44
CA SER A 268 -19.16 -28.63 -14.37
C SER A 268 -19.29 -27.11 -14.36
N ILE A 269 -18.30 -26.39 -14.90
CA ILE A 269 -18.31 -24.92 -14.93
C ILE A 269 -19.14 -24.47 -16.13
N GLU A 270 -20.22 -23.75 -15.84
CA GLU A 270 -21.14 -23.20 -16.83
C GLU A 270 -20.74 -21.77 -17.23
N ILE A 271 -20.12 -21.01 -16.32
CA ILE A 271 -19.77 -19.59 -16.55
C ILE A 271 -18.41 -19.23 -15.93
N ILE A 272 -17.54 -18.59 -16.72
CA ILE A 272 -16.34 -17.90 -16.23
C ILE A 272 -16.43 -16.42 -16.60
N ASN A 273 -16.52 -15.56 -15.57
CA ASN A 273 -16.56 -14.12 -15.74
C ASN A 273 -15.20 -13.50 -15.40
N HIS A 274 -14.72 -12.57 -16.24
CA HIS A 274 -13.59 -11.71 -15.92
C HIS A 274 -14.03 -10.24 -15.94
N LYS A 275 -14.18 -9.68 -14.75
CA LYS A 275 -14.63 -8.30 -14.53
C LYS A 275 -13.43 -7.43 -14.18
N PHE A 276 -13.46 -6.19 -14.67
CA PHE A 276 -12.38 -5.24 -14.47
C PHE A 276 -12.83 -4.04 -13.64
N PHE A 277 -11.93 -3.52 -12.82
CA PHE A 277 -12.17 -2.26 -12.12
C PHE A 277 -12.04 -1.06 -13.05
N GLU A 278 -12.68 0.04 -12.66
CA GLU A 278 -12.39 1.35 -13.23
C GLU A 278 -10.92 1.74 -12.93
N ARG A 279 -10.21 2.24 -13.94
CA ARG A 279 -8.78 2.55 -13.86
C ARG A 279 -8.49 3.50 -12.70
N GLY A 280 -7.43 3.25 -11.94
CA GLY A 280 -7.06 4.08 -10.78
C GLY A 280 -7.97 3.91 -9.55
N HIS A 281 -8.98 3.03 -9.64
CA HIS A 281 -9.93 2.75 -8.55
C HIS A 281 -10.05 1.26 -8.21
N SER A 282 -9.00 0.48 -8.52
CA SER A 282 -8.86 -0.91 -8.10
C SER A 282 -8.64 -0.96 -6.58
N GLU A 283 -9.66 -1.36 -5.84
CA GLU A 283 -9.55 -1.71 -4.42
C GLU A 283 -9.74 -3.22 -4.31
N MET A 284 -8.63 -3.95 -4.14
CA MET A 284 -8.61 -5.41 -4.16
C MET A 284 -8.19 -5.98 -2.81
N GLU A 285 -8.90 -7.00 -2.35
CA GLU A 285 -8.54 -7.74 -1.14
C GLU A 285 -7.20 -8.46 -1.30
N ALA A 286 -6.79 -8.81 -2.52
CA ALA A 286 -5.45 -9.32 -2.83
C ALA A 286 -4.32 -8.40 -2.33
N ASP A 287 -4.51 -7.07 -2.30
CA ASP A 287 -3.49 -6.12 -1.79
C ASP A 287 -3.22 -6.27 -0.29
N SER A 288 -4.16 -6.89 0.45
CA SER A 288 -3.96 -7.21 1.86
C SER A 288 -2.92 -8.32 2.05
N ILE A 289 -2.83 -9.25 1.10
CA ILE A 289 -1.83 -10.32 1.04
C ILE A 289 -0.45 -9.69 0.82
N HIS A 290 -0.33 -8.84 -0.20
CA HIS A 290 0.92 -8.11 -0.49
C HIS A 290 1.38 -7.29 0.72
N SER A 291 0.44 -6.57 1.35
CA SER A 291 0.73 -5.81 2.58
C SER A 291 1.24 -6.71 3.72
N ALA A 292 0.79 -7.97 3.80
CA ALA A 292 1.27 -8.93 4.78
C ALA A 292 2.67 -9.47 4.43
N VAL A 293 2.90 -9.80 3.16
CA VAL A 293 4.20 -10.23 2.62
C VAL A 293 5.26 -9.14 2.85
N GLU A 294 4.97 -7.89 2.50
CA GLU A 294 5.86 -6.75 2.73
C GLU A 294 6.19 -6.53 4.21
N ARG A 295 5.22 -6.71 5.11
CA ARG A 295 5.45 -6.62 6.57
C ARG A 295 6.35 -7.75 7.06
N ALA A 296 6.11 -8.98 6.60
CA ALA A 296 6.95 -10.13 6.95
C ALA A 296 8.39 -9.92 6.46
N LYS A 297 8.56 -9.48 5.21
CA LYS A 297 9.86 -9.18 4.60
C LYS A 297 10.70 -8.18 5.40
N LYS A 298 10.07 -7.18 6.03
CA LYS A 298 10.78 -6.19 6.87
C LYS A 298 11.41 -6.80 8.12
N ASN A 299 10.87 -7.92 8.59
CA ASN A 299 11.31 -8.59 9.82
C ASN A 299 12.28 -9.75 9.55
N THR A 300 12.56 -10.09 8.29
CA THR A 300 13.48 -11.16 7.92
C THR A 300 14.92 -10.64 7.85
N GLN A 301 15.85 -11.29 8.56
CA GLN A 301 17.29 -11.03 8.41
C GLN A 301 17.72 -11.29 6.96
N LYS A 302 18.43 -10.34 6.35
CA LYS A 302 19.03 -10.53 5.03
C LYS A 302 20.03 -11.68 5.10
N LEU A 303 19.90 -12.66 4.19
CA LEU A 303 20.80 -13.81 4.11
C LEU A 303 22.27 -13.36 4.11
N SER A 304 23.04 -13.96 5.02
CA SER A 304 24.50 -13.84 5.06
C SER A 304 25.11 -14.43 3.79
N LEU A 305 26.22 -13.85 3.35
CA LEU A 305 27.00 -14.23 2.16
C LEU A 305 27.20 -15.74 2.00
N THR A 306 27.39 -16.46 3.10
CA THR A 306 27.75 -17.88 3.12
C THR A 306 26.69 -18.79 2.50
N VAL A 307 25.41 -18.43 2.57
CA VAL A 307 24.30 -19.23 1.99
C VAL A 307 24.02 -18.85 0.53
N GLY A 308 24.33 -17.60 0.14
CA GLY A 308 24.17 -17.15 -1.25
C GLY A 308 25.14 -17.86 -2.20
N TYR A 309 26.40 -18.04 -1.80
CA TYR A 309 27.40 -18.70 -2.64
C TYR A 309 27.10 -20.18 -2.90
N SER A 310 26.53 -20.92 -1.95
CA SER A 310 26.12 -22.32 -2.17
C SER A 310 24.97 -22.45 -3.17
N CYS A 311 24.01 -21.52 -3.18
CA CYS A 311 22.94 -21.51 -4.19
C CYS A 311 23.46 -21.12 -5.58
N PHE A 312 24.42 -20.19 -5.68
CA PHE A 312 25.00 -19.76 -6.96
C PHE A 312 25.97 -20.79 -7.56
N ASN A 313 26.69 -21.55 -6.73
CA ASN A 313 27.60 -22.60 -7.22
C ASN A 313 26.86 -23.91 -7.51
N GLY A 314 25.77 -24.22 -6.81
CA GLY A 314 24.91 -25.38 -7.13
C GLY A 314 24.14 -25.27 -8.46
N GLN A 315 24.07 -24.07 -9.06
CA GLN A 315 23.53 -23.87 -10.41
C GLN A 315 24.59 -23.93 -11.52
N LYS A 316 25.88 -24.04 -11.17
CA LYS A 316 26.98 -24.12 -12.14
C LYS A 316 27.54 -25.52 -12.35
N GLU A 317 27.16 -26.50 -11.53
CA GLU A 317 27.58 -27.89 -11.70
C GLU A 317 26.40 -28.76 -12.18
N GLU A 318 26.62 -29.35 -13.35
CA GLU A 318 25.85 -30.36 -14.10
C GLU A 318 24.62 -29.92 -14.92
N PRO A 319 24.77 -29.76 -16.25
CA PRO A 319 23.70 -30.14 -17.16
C PRO A 319 23.65 -31.68 -17.17
N LEU A 320 22.63 -32.27 -16.54
CA LEU A 320 22.27 -33.67 -16.80
C LEU A 320 21.97 -33.80 -18.30
N ARG A 321 22.96 -34.29 -19.04
CA ARG A 321 22.80 -34.79 -20.40
C ARG A 321 21.73 -35.87 -20.34
N SER A 322 20.57 -35.60 -20.94
CA SER A 322 19.62 -36.64 -21.28
C SER A 322 20.31 -37.56 -22.30
N ASN A 323 20.86 -38.68 -21.83
CA ASN A 323 21.22 -39.78 -22.71
C ASN A 323 19.92 -40.27 -23.34
N SER A 324 19.77 -40.00 -24.63
CA SER A 324 18.91 -40.75 -25.51
C SER A 324 19.40 -42.20 -25.51
N ASN A 325 18.73 -43.07 -24.76
CA ASN A 325 18.76 -44.51 -24.98
C ASN A 325 17.36 -45.05 -24.63
N GLU A 326 16.68 -45.49 -25.69
CA GLU A 326 15.79 -46.65 -25.77
C GLU A 326 15.04 -47.06 -24.50
N PHE A 327 13.70 -46.92 -24.54
CA PHE A 327 12.83 -48.01 -24.13
C PHE A 327 11.63 -48.11 -25.08
N SER A 328 11.76 -49.07 -25.98
CA SER A 328 10.70 -49.70 -26.74
C SER A 328 9.83 -50.56 -25.83
N GLY A 329 8.52 -50.58 -26.11
CA GLY A 329 7.60 -51.69 -25.83
C GLY A 329 7.17 -51.90 -24.37
N LEU A 330 5.88 -51.72 -24.11
CA LEU A 330 4.92 -52.84 -24.01
C LEU A 330 3.54 -52.31 -23.55
N LEU A 331 2.57 -52.51 -24.46
CA LEU A 331 1.11 -52.66 -24.27
C LEU A 331 0.32 -51.56 -23.55
#